data_AF-A0A974HTK7-F1
#
_entry.id   AF-A0A974HTK7-F1
#
_cell.length_a   1.000
_cell.length_b   1.000
_cell.length_c   1.000
_cell.angle_alpha   90.00
_cell.angle_beta   90.00
_cell.angle_gamma   90.00
#
_symmetry.space_group_name_H-M   'P 1'
#
loop_
_entity.id
_entity.type
_entity.pdbx_description
1 polymer ?
#
loop_
_entity_poly.entity_id
_entity_poly.type
_entity_poly.pdbx_seq_one_letter_code
_entity_poly.pdbx_strand_id
1 'polypeptide(L)'
;QGLAGTSSPQEKFVGLGVLSPFLKNSTFLSVSRGTLVQTVESVTRYCFPPKTQTLLTSLLQEPQEFGPPNLWIPTVLERLDRLVPLFPDQSLQALNTSALSTAWVLMIFSKDYKWRSSPLGVACTNNESPQQRAERTSRQRNLLQHSLLASSLARGAVLGPECQTLQSLSPSALGANVLLGMSNAEFMDCLEVIGGDPDIPFKDLSNLFAKLLKIVGPVSNFSPLLIARLGRLATQIRYQQLQRLPLRNMQVMEALGKEKEWNSNQVMEI
;
A
#
# COMPACT_ATOMS: atom_id res chain seq x y z
N GLN A 1 -37.25 -35.39 10.87
CA GLN A 1 -37.45 -34.00 10.39
C GLN A 1 -37.35 -33.09 11.59
N GLY A 2 -36.48 -32.08 11.57
CA GLY A 2 -36.34 -31.13 12.68
C GLY A 2 -34.94 -30.54 12.75
N LEU A 3 -34.88 -29.20 12.64
CA LEU A 3 -33.73 -28.27 12.72
C LEU A 3 -33.48 -27.48 11.42
N ALA A 4 -34.53 -26.83 10.92
CA ALA A 4 -34.38 -25.65 10.07
C ALA A 4 -34.09 -24.45 10.99
N GLY A 5 -32.82 -24.12 11.19
CA GLY A 5 -32.41 -22.94 11.94
C GLY A 5 -32.85 -21.66 11.22
N THR A 6 -33.82 -20.97 11.81
CA THR A 6 -34.38 -19.67 11.38
C THR A 6 -33.47 -18.50 11.77
N SER A 7 -32.15 -18.62 11.57
CA SER A 7 -31.27 -17.49 11.82
C SER A 7 -31.31 -16.50 10.67
N SER A 8 -31.39 -15.21 11.01
CA SER A 8 -31.42 -14.12 10.02
C SER A 8 -30.10 -14.10 9.22
N PRO A 9 -30.09 -13.56 7.98
CA PRO A 9 -28.86 -13.41 7.21
C PRO A 9 -27.75 -12.67 7.99
N GLN A 10 -28.13 -11.69 8.80
CA GLN A 10 -27.23 -10.96 9.69
C GLN A 10 -26.63 -11.84 10.78
N GLU A 11 -27.43 -12.65 11.48
CA GLU A 11 -26.94 -13.59 12.49
C GLU A 11 -25.97 -14.62 11.90
N LYS A 12 -26.25 -15.07 10.66
CA LYS A 12 -25.35 -15.97 9.93
C LYS A 12 -24.05 -15.26 9.54
N PHE A 13 -24.11 -14.03 9.04
CA PHE A 13 -22.92 -13.26 8.67
C PHE A 13 -22.03 -12.97 9.89
N VAL A 14 -22.64 -12.51 10.99
CA VAL A 14 -21.94 -12.25 12.26
C VAL A 14 -21.37 -13.56 12.83
N GLY A 15 -22.15 -14.65 12.83
CA GLY A 15 -21.70 -15.95 13.32
C GLY A 15 -20.55 -16.56 12.51
N LEU A 16 -20.49 -16.29 11.20
CA LEU A 16 -19.37 -16.71 10.34
C LEU A 16 -18.13 -15.83 10.53
N GLY A 17 -18.30 -14.56 10.88
CA GLY A 17 -17.21 -13.65 11.20
C GLY A 17 -16.14 -13.61 10.12
N VAL A 18 -14.88 -13.82 10.52
CA VAL A 18 -13.68 -13.84 9.65
C VAL A 18 -13.72 -14.90 8.55
N LEU A 19 -14.61 -15.90 8.64
CA LEU A 19 -14.76 -16.96 7.64
C LEU A 19 -15.72 -16.58 6.51
N SER A 20 -16.53 -15.53 6.69
CA SER A 20 -17.49 -15.08 5.68
C SER A 20 -16.85 -14.83 4.29
N PRO A 21 -15.63 -14.29 4.16
CA PRO A 21 -15.03 -14.01 2.86
C PRO A 21 -14.63 -15.25 2.05
N PHE A 22 -14.59 -16.43 2.69
CA PHE A 22 -14.16 -17.70 2.10
C PHE A 22 -15.33 -18.59 1.69
N LEU A 23 -16.57 -18.13 1.88
CA LEU A 23 -17.75 -18.82 1.41
C LEU A 23 -17.79 -18.86 -0.12
N LYS A 24 -18.54 -19.83 -0.67
CA LYS A 24 -18.88 -19.83 -2.09
C LYS A 24 -19.59 -18.53 -2.47
N ASN A 25 -19.35 -18.01 -3.68
CA ASN A 25 -19.86 -16.73 -4.15
C ASN A 25 -21.36 -16.54 -3.91
N SER A 26 -22.19 -17.52 -4.26
CA SER A 26 -23.64 -17.45 -4.07
C SER A 26 -24.05 -17.36 -2.59
N THR A 27 -23.35 -18.10 -1.73
CA THR A 27 -23.56 -18.05 -0.28
C THR A 27 -23.13 -16.70 0.27
N PHE A 28 -21.93 -16.22 -0.09
CA PHE A 28 -21.43 -14.91 0.34
C PHE A 28 -22.40 -13.79 -0.02
N LEU A 29 -22.87 -13.75 -1.27
CA LEU A 29 -23.86 -12.76 -1.72
C LEU A 29 -25.16 -12.84 -0.91
N SER A 30 -25.67 -14.05 -0.68
CA SER A 30 -26.93 -14.25 0.05
C SER A 30 -26.86 -13.87 1.52
N VAL A 31 -25.71 -14.03 2.19
CA VAL A 31 -25.58 -13.70 3.62
C VAL A 31 -25.15 -12.26 3.85
N SER A 32 -24.46 -11.64 2.89
CA SER A 32 -23.89 -10.30 3.06
C SER A 32 -24.85 -9.19 2.61
N ARG A 33 -25.63 -9.42 1.54
CA ARG A 33 -26.52 -8.38 1.00
C ARG A 33 -27.59 -7.96 2.01
N GLY A 34 -27.75 -6.65 2.17
CA GLY A 34 -28.66 -6.02 3.14
C GLY A 34 -28.13 -5.99 4.57
N THR A 35 -26.88 -6.41 4.81
CA THR A 35 -26.29 -6.49 6.15
C THR A 35 -25.00 -5.67 6.28
N LEU A 36 -24.34 -5.31 5.17
CA LEU A 36 -23.00 -4.74 5.21
C LEU A 36 -22.98 -3.39 5.89
N VAL A 37 -23.99 -2.53 5.70
CA VAL A 37 -24.10 -1.23 6.42
C VAL A 37 -24.01 -1.39 7.94
N GLN A 38 -24.55 -2.47 8.49
CA GLN A 38 -24.56 -2.72 9.94
C GLN A 38 -23.29 -3.42 10.41
N THR A 39 -22.67 -4.24 9.57
CA THR A 39 -21.51 -5.06 9.94
C THR A 39 -20.18 -4.53 9.43
N VAL A 40 -20.15 -3.42 8.67
CA VAL A 40 -18.98 -2.92 7.95
C VAL A 40 -17.74 -2.77 8.85
N GLU A 41 -17.92 -2.30 10.08
CA GLU A 41 -16.82 -2.09 11.03
C GLU A 41 -16.13 -3.39 11.46
N SER A 42 -16.84 -4.52 11.39
CA SER A 42 -16.25 -5.84 11.61
C SER A 42 -15.61 -6.35 10.31
N VAL A 43 -16.29 -6.15 9.18
CA VAL A 43 -15.81 -6.51 7.84
C VAL A 43 -14.48 -5.85 7.50
N THR A 44 -14.28 -4.61 7.93
CA THR A 44 -13.01 -3.89 7.82
C THR A 44 -11.88 -4.52 8.63
N ARG A 45 -12.03 -5.69 9.26
CA ARG A 45 -10.93 -6.44 9.89
C ARG A 45 -10.62 -7.77 9.19
N TYR A 46 -11.43 -8.22 8.25
CA TYR A 46 -11.31 -9.52 7.59
C TYR A 46 -10.36 -9.55 6.38
N CYS A 47 -9.81 -10.73 6.09
CA CYS A 47 -9.07 -10.98 4.86
C CYS A 47 -10.05 -11.25 3.71
N PHE A 48 -9.87 -10.60 2.55
CA PHE A 48 -10.70 -10.83 1.38
C PHE A 48 -9.86 -11.37 0.22
N PRO A 49 -10.09 -12.62 -0.22
CA PRO A 49 -9.50 -13.12 -1.46
C PRO A 49 -9.91 -12.26 -2.65
N PRO A 50 -9.09 -12.14 -3.71
CA PRO A 50 -9.35 -11.25 -4.84
C PRO A 50 -10.76 -11.40 -5.46
N LYS A 51 -11.22 -12.64 -5.64
CA LYS A 51 -12.57 -12.92 -6.15
C LYS A 51 -13.66 -12.35 -5.24
N THR A 52 -13.48 -12.48 -3.93
CA THR A 52 -14.43 -11.96 -2.93
C THR A 52 -14.33 -10.44 -2.82
N GLN A 53 -13.14 -9.83 -3.01
CA GLN A 53 -13.00 -8.37 -3.07
C GLN A 53 -13.88 -7.76 -4.16
N THR A 54 -13.91 -8.38 -5.35
CA THR A 54 -14.78 -7.92 -6.45
C THR A 54 -16.25 -7.99 -6.04
N LEU A 55 -16.70 -9.10 -5.44
CA LEU A 55 -18.09 -9.25 -4.99
C LEU A 55 -18.44 -8.25 -3.88
N LEU A 56 -17.56 -8.08 -2.89
CA LEU A 56 -17.75 -7.17 -1.77
C LEU A 56 -17.86 -5.72 -2.26
N THR A 57 -16.94 -5.28 -3.12
CA THR A 57 -16.93 -3.91 -3.64
C THR A 57 -18.16 -3.65 -4.52
N SER A 58 -18.63 -4.63 -5.29
CA SER A 58 -19.92 -4.50 -6.00
C SER A 58 -21.11 -4.41 -5.05
N LEU A 59 -21.18 -5.26 -4.01
CA LEU A 59 -22.25 -5.25 -3.02
C LEU A 59 -22.33 -3.91 -2.27
N LEU A 60 -21.19 -3.39 -1.81
CA LEU A 60 -21.14 -2.12 -1.07
C LEU A 60 -21.67 -0.94 -1.87
N GLN A 61 -21.65 -1.02 -3.21
CA GLN A 61 -22.18 0.01 -4.12
C GLN A 61 -23.68 -0.14 -4.40
N GLU A 62 -24.34 -1.19 -3.93
CA GLU A 62 -25.78 -1.37 -4.12
C GLU A 62 -26.56 -0.30 -3.34
N PRO A 63 -27.72 0.19 -3.86
CA PRO A 63 -28.50 1.25 -3.20
C PRO A 63 -28.97 0.92 -1.79
N GLN A 64 -29.14 -0.36 -1.48
CA GLN A 64 -29.53 -0.86 -0.17
C GLN A 64 -28.37 -0.95 0.84
N GLU A 65 -27.14 -0.72 0.38
CA GLU A 65 -25.94 -0.65 1.21
C GLU A 65 -25.46 0.81 1.32
N PHE A 66 -24.31 1.17 0.71
CA PHE A 66 -23.79 2.54 0.72
C PHE A 66 -24.13 3.33 -0.55
N GLY A 67 -24.72 2.67 -1.56
CA GLY A 67 -25.00 3.29 -2.86
C GLY A 67 -23.73 3.66 -3.64
N PRO A 68 -23.87 4.40 -4.74
CA PRO A 68 -22.76 4.66 -5.65
C PRO A 68 -21.68 5.60 -5.06
N PRO A 69 -20.39 5.45 -5.43
CA PRO A 69 -19.27 6.14 -4.78
C PRO A 69 -19.32 7.68 -4.84
N ASN A 70 -19.97 8.25 -5.85
CA ASN A 70 -20.13 9.70 -6.01
C ASN A 70 -21.05 10.33 -4.96
N LEU A 71 -21.84 9.52 -4.25
CA LEU A 71 -22.71 9.97 -3.16
C LEU A 71 -22.07 9.77 -1.78
N TRP A 72 -20.87 9.19 -1.70
CA TRP A 72 -20.23 8.94 -0.42
C TRP A 72 -19.71 10.23 0.21
N ILE A 73 -20.14 10.45 1.45
CA ILE A 73 -19.71 11.56 2.31
C ILE A 73 -18.58 11.09 3.25
N PRO A 74 -17.85 12.00 3.92
CA PRO A 74 -16.73 11.63 4.80
C PRO A 74 -17.06 10.54 5.82
N THR A 75 -18.26 10.56 6.40
CA THR A 75 -18.68 9.56 7.39
C THR A 75 -18.85 8.16 6.80
N VAL A 76 -19.28 8.05 5.54
CA VAL A 76 -19.35 6.75 4.83
C VAL A 76 -17.94 6.24 4.57
N LEU A 77 -17.06 7.11 4.09
CA LEU A 77 -15.66 6.82 3.81
C LEU A 77 -14.90 6.36 5.05
N GLU A 78 -15.14 7.00 6.20
CA GLU A 78 -14.59 6.58 7.49
C GLU A 78 -15.07 5.20 7.93
N ARG A 79 -16.34 4.86 7.69
CA ARG A 79 -16.89 3.52 8.02
C ARG A 79 -16.39 2.42 7.09
N LEU A 80 -16.21 2.72 5.79
CA LEU A 80 -15.63 1.80 4.82
C LEU A 80 -14.13 1.57 5.07
N ASP A 81 -13.43 2.57 5.61
CA ASP A 81 -12.06 2.48 6.09
C ASP A 81 -11.11 1.79 5.07
N ARG A 82 -10.32 0.79 5.50
CA ARG A 82 -9.40 0.04 4.64
C ARG A 82 -10.06 -0.75 3.50
N LEU A 83 -11.39 -0.78 3.41
CA LEU A 83 -12.06 -1.35 2.24
C LEU A 83 -12.01 -0.40 1.05
N VAL A 84 -11.83 0.91 1.26
CA VAL A 84 -11.82 1.89 0.17
C VAL A 84 -10.74 1.58 -0.88
N PRO A 85 -9.47 1.29 -0.52
CA PRO A 85 -8.46 0.95 -1.52
C PRO A 85 -8.70 -0.37 -2.27
N LEU A 86 -9.70 -1.18 -1.89
CA LEU A 86 -10.07 -2.41 -2.60
C LEU A 86 -10.92 -2.12 -3.84
N PHE A 87 -11.57 -0.96 -3.91
CA PHE A 87 -12.44 -0.60 -5.03
C PHE A 87 -11.63 -0.46 -6.33
N PRO A 88 -12.24 -0.79 -7.49
CA PRO A 88 -11.58 -0.61 -8.77
C PRO A 88 -11.37 0.88 -9.07
N ASP A 89 -10.40 1.19 -9.94
CA ASP A 89 -10.02 2.56 -10.25
C ASP A 89 -11.20 3.43 -10.72
N GLN A 90 -12.16 2.85 -11.47
CA GLN A 90 -13.35 3.58 -11.92
C GLN A 90 -14.20 4.06 -10.73
N SER A 91 -14.37 3.22 -9.70
CA SER A 91 -15.11 3.58 -8.49
C SER A 91 -14.35 4.61 -7.65
N LEU A 92 -13.02 4.50 -7.57
CA LEU A 92 -12.17 5.45 -6.84
C LEU A 92 -12.15 6.85 -7.50
N GLN A 93 -12.20 6.91 -8.83
CA GLN A 93 -12.30 8.17 -9.58
C GLN A 93 -13.68 8.82 -9.47
N ALA A 94 -14.73 8.04 -9.22
CA ALA A 94 -16.09 8.55 -9.03
C ALA A 94 -16.33 9.14 -7.63
N LEU A 95 -15.40 8.99 -6.69
CA LEU A 95 -15.54 9.49 -5.33
C LEU A 95 -15.73 11.01 -5.28
N ASN A 96 -16.58 11.47 -4.36
CA ASN A 96 -16.83 12.88 -4.16
C ASN A 96 -15.55 13.58 -3.63
N THR A 97 -15.05 14.57 -4.38
CA THR A 97 -13.83 15.32 -4.05
C THR A 97 -13.92 16.06 -2.72
N SER A 98 -15.11 16.52 -2.31
CA SER A 98 -15.32 17.17 -1.02
C SER A 98 -15.04 16.25 0.18
N ALA A 99 -15.07 14.94 -0.03
CA ALA A 99 -14.79 13.93 0.99
C ALA A 99 -13.35 13.39 0.96
N LEU A 100 -12.55 13.75 -0.07
CA LEU A 100 -11.23 13.20 -0.35
C LEU A 100 -10.09 14.13 0.08
N SER A 101 -9.94 14.37 1.38
CA SER A 101 -8.76 15.08 1.87
C SER A 101 -7.50 14.20 1.82
N THR A 102 -6.35 14.78 1.49
CA THR A 102 -5.06 14.06 1.51
C THR A 102 -4.75 13.48 2.88
N ALA A 103 -5.08 14.19 3.96
CA ALA A 103 -4.89 13.71 5.33
C ALA A 103 -5.66 12.41 5.60
N TRP A 104 -6.91 12.33 5.14
CA TRP A 104 -7.73 11.13 5.27
C TRP A 104 -7.18 9.95 4.43
N VAL A 105 -6.73 10.20 3.20
CA VAL A 105 -6.12 9.15 2.35
C VAL A 105 -4.89 8.55 3.04
N LEU A 106 -3.99 9.40 3.56
CA LEU A 106 -2.80 8.95 4.28
C LEU A 106 -3.17 8.18 5.55
N MET A 107 -4.20 8.61 6.29
CA MET A 107 -4.70 7.89 7.45
C MET A 107 -5.15 6.47 7.08
N ILE A 108 -5.91 6.29 5.99
CA ILE A 108 -6.35 4.95 5.57
C ILE A 108 -5.19 4.09 5.11
N PHE A 109 -4.21 4.64 4.40
CA PHE A 109 -3.00 3.89 4.03
C PHE A 109 -2.24 3.43 5.27
N SER A 110 -2.21 4.24 6.33
CA SER A 110 -1.60 3.85 7.60
C SER A 110 -2.35 2.72 8.28
N LYS A 111 -3.68 2.78 8.30
CA LYS A 111 -4.52 1.70 8.84
C LYS A 111 -4.38 0.40 8.05
N ASP A 112 -4.37 0.48 6.73
CA ASP A 112 -4.14 -0.66 5.84
C ASP A 112 -2.76 -1.28 6.08
N TYR A 113 -1.70 -0.45 6.17
CA TYR A 113 -0.36 -0.91 6.50
C TYR A 113 -0.32 -1.63 7.86
N LYS A 114 -0.84 -1.01 8.92
CA LYS A 114 -0.90 -1.61 10.26
C LYS A 114 -1.67 -2.94 10.28
N TRP A 115 -2.79 -3.01 9.56
CA TRP A 115 -3.54 -4.26 9.43
C TRP A 115 -2.72 -5.33 8.70
N ARG A 116 -2.05 -4.99 7.59
CA ARG A 116 -1.18 -5.92 6.85
C ARG A 116 -0.01 -6.43 7.69
N SER A 117 0.53 -5.63 8.60
CA SER A 117 1.56 -6.03 9.55
C SER A 117 1.05 -6.91 10.71
N SER A 118 -0.26 -7.05 10.89
CA SER A 118 -0.84 -7.94 11.91
C SER A 118 -0.71 -9.42 11.52
N PRO A 119 -0.81 -10.38 12.47
CA PRO A 119 -0.73 -11.81 12.14
C PRO A 119 -1.72 -12.26 11.06
N LEU A 120 -2.96 -11.75 11.11
CA LEU A 120 -3.99 -12.04 10.10
C LEU A 120 -3.67 -11.38 8.75
N GLY A 121 -3.19 -10.13 8.78
CA GLY A 121 -2.77 -9.40 7.58
C GLY A 121 -1.64 -10.12 6.86
N VAL A 122 -0.58 -10.50 7.58
CA VAL A 122 0.55 -11.28 7.07
C VAL A 122 0.06 -12.58 6.45
N ALA A 123 -0.81 -13.34 7.14
CA ALA A 123 -1.39 -14.55 6.58
C ALA A 123 -2.21 -14.30 5.30
N CYS A 124 -2.89 -13.16 5.21
CA CYS A 124 -3.66 -12.75 4.04
C CYS A 124 -2.78 -12.33 2.86
N THR A 125 -1.67 -11.62 3.13
CA THR A 125 -0.82 -11.02 2.09
C THR A 125 0.36 -11.89 1.69
N ASN A 126 0.75 -12.88 2.50
CA ASN A 126 1.94 -13.72 2.22
C ASN A 126 1.87 -14.47 0.89
N ASN A 127 0.66 -14.83 0.44
CA ASN A 127 0.44 -15.54 -0.81
C ASN A 127 -0.01 -14.60 -1.95
N GLU A 128 0.07 -13.28 -1.77
CA GLU A 128 -0.27 -12.35 -2.83
C GLU A 128 0.73 -12.47 -3.99
N SER A 129 0.20 -12.63 -5.20
CA SER A 129 1.01 -12.60 -6.41
C SER A 129 1.62 -11.20 -6.61
N PRO A 130 2.77 -11.08 -7.30
CA PRO A 130 3.33 -9.78 -7.66
C PRO A 130 2.32 -8.86 -8.38
N GLN A 131 1.43 -9.45 -9.19
CA GLN A 131 0.37 -8.70 -9.88
C GLN A 131 -0.65 -8.12 -8.88
N GLN A 132 -1.10 -8.89 -7.88
CA GLN A 132 -2.06 -8.42 -6.88
C GLN A 132 -1.49 -7.26 -6.04
N ARG A 133 -0.21 -7.36 -5.64
CA ARG A 133 0.49 -6.29 -4.94
C ARG A 133 0.60 -5.03 -5.81
N ALA A 134 0.97 -5.18 -7.08
CA ALA A 134 1.04 -4.08 -8.03
C ALA A 134 -0.32 -3.38 -8.24
N GLU A 135 -1.41 -4.15 -8.34
CA GLU A 135 -2.78 -3.64 -8.46
C GLU A 135 -3.22 -2.88 -7.19
N ARG A 136 -2.91 -3.39 -5.99
CA ARG A 136 -3.14 -2.68 -4.72
C ARG A 136 -2.38 -1.35 -4.69
N THR A 137 -1.08 -1.37 -4.97
CA THR A 137 -0.23 -0.17 -4.97
C THR A 137 -0.68 0.83 -6.04
N SER A 138 -1.18 0.36 -7.19
CA SER A 138 -1.77 1.21 -8.23
C SER A 138 -3.02 1.93 -7.72
N ARG A 139 -3.98 1.20 -7.13
CA ARG A 139 -5.20 1.78 -6.56
C ARG A 139 -4.90 2.81 -5.48
N GLN A 140 -3.94 2.52 -4.60
CA GLN A 140 -3.48 3.48 -3.58
C GLN A 140 -2.90 4.74 -4.23
N ARG A 141 -2.00 4.61 -5.20
CA ARG A 141 -1.45 5.78 -5.92
C ARG A 141 -2.53 6.60 -6.61
N ASN A 142 -3.49 5.95 -7.26
CA ASN A 142 -4.60 6.62 -7.94
C ASN A 142 -5.49 7.39 -6.96
N LEU A 143 -5.79 6.80 -5.79
CA LEU A 143 -6.56 7.47 -4.74
C LEU A 143 -5.84 8.70 -4.20
N LEU A 144 -4.53 8.61 -3.96
CA LEU A 144 -3.72 9.75 -3.51
C LEU A 144 -3.64 10.84 -4.57
N GLN A 145 -3.44 10.48 -5.84
CA GLN A 145 -3.45 11.44 -6.94
C GLN A 145 -4.81 12.16 -7.02
N HIS A 146 -5.91 11.42 -6.86
CA HIS A 146 -7.24 12.02 -6.85
C HIS A 146 -7.42 13.01 -5.68
N SER A 147 -6.98 12.66 -4.46
CA SER A 147 -7.08 13.59 -3.31
C SER A 147 -6.19 14.82 -3.46
N LEU A 148 -5.02 14.68 -4.09
CA LEU A 148 -4.14 15.81 -4.39
C LEU A 148 -4.81 16.75 -5.39
N LEU A 149 -5.39 16.23 -6.48
CA LEU A 149 -6.10 17.04 -7.48
C LEU A 149 -7.37 17.70 -6.91
N ALA A 150 -8.06 17.03 -5.98
CA ALA A 150 -9.22 17.57 -5.27
C ALA A 150 -8.84 18.72 -4.32
N SER A 151 -7.60 18.77 -3.84
CA SER A 151 -7.12 19.79 -2.91
C SER A 151 -6.71 21.07 -3.66
N SER A 152 -7.30 22.21 -3.30
CA SER A 152 -6.98 23.54 -3.89
C SER A 152 -5.51 23.97 -3.68
N LEU A 153 -4.79 23.31 -2.77
CA LEU A 153 -3.36 23.50 -2.45
C LEU A 153 -2.40 22.89 -3.48
N ALA A 154 -2.87 22.09 -4.45
CA ALA A 154 -2.02 21.40 -5.44
C ALA A 154 -1.34 22.32 -6.48
N ARG A 155 -1.43 23.65 -6.34
CA ARG A 155 -0.68 24.60 -7.19
C ARG A 155 0.75 24.90 -6.70
N GLY A 156 1.18 24.29 -5.60
CA GLY A 156 2.55 24.30 -5.11
C GLY A 156 3.03 22.87 -4.84
N ALA A 157 4.34 22.63 -4.94
CA ALA A 157 4.98 21.33 -4.81
C ALA A 157 4.32 20.43 -3.74
N VAL A 158 4.01 19.18 -4.12
CA VAL A 158 3.53 18.18 -3.16
C VAL A 158 4.64 17.94 -2.14
N LEU A 159 4.49 18.52 -0.95
CA LEU A 159 5.40 18.27 0.16
C LEU A 159 5.30 16.79 0.50
N GLY A 160 6.44 16.10 0.47
CA GLY A 160 6.51 14.71 0.93
C GLY A 160 6.27 14.63 2.44
N PRO A 161 5.85 13.46 2.97
CA PRO A 161 5.60 13.31 4.40
C PRO A 161 6.90 13.28 5.21
N GLU A 162 6.81 13.62 6.49
CA GLU A 162 7.88 13.37 7.45
C GLU A 162 8.20 11.87 7.55
N CYS A 163 9.45 11.55 7.91
CA CYS A 163 9.89 10.17 7.92
C CYS A 163 9.11 9.28 8.91
N GLN A 164 8.76 9.82 10.08
CA GLN A 164 7.95 9.13 11.06
C GLN A 164 6.57 8.72 10.50
N THR A 165 5.99 9.57 9.66
CA THR A 165 4.73 9.25 8.97
C THR A 165 4.95 8.14 7.95
N LEU A 166 6.03 8.22 7.17
CA LEU A 166 6.36 7.23 6.13
C LEU A 166 6.60 5.82 6.69
N GLN A 167 7.16 5.69 7.89
CA GLN A 167 7.33 4.39 8.58
C GLN A 167 6.01 3.65 8.82
N SER A 168 4.90 4.39 8.90
CA SER A 168 3.57 3.82 9.09
C SER A 168 2.80 3.66 7.77
N LEU A 169 3.46 3.87 6.63
CA LEU A 169 2.91 3.83 5.29
C LEU A 169 3.74 2.90 4.40
N SER A 170 3.23 2.62 3.20
CA SER A 170 4.03 2.00 2.14
C SER A 170 4.57 3.12 1.23
N PRO A 171 5.89 3.37 1.17
CA PRO A 171 6.47 4.32 0.22
C PRO A 171 5.98 4.17 -1.21
N SER A 172 5.82 2.94 -1.70
CA SER A 172 5.32 2.66 -3.05
C SER A 172 3.89 3.17 -3.29
N ALA A 173 3.05 3.25 -2.26
CA ALA A 173 1.70 3.79 -2.34
C ALA A 173 1.66 5.31 -2.53
N LEU A 174 2.72 6.03 -2.15
CA LEU A 174 2.82 7.49 -2.34
C LEU A 174 3.26 7.86 -3.75
N GLY A 175 4.05 6.98 -4.38
CA GLY A 175 4.63 7.20 -5.70
C GLY A 175 5.87 8.11 -5.68
N ALA A 176 6.70 7.98 -6.72
CA ALA A 176 8.00 8.65 -6.80
C ALA A 176 7.92 10.17 -6.67
N ASN A 177 6.91 10.83 -7.25
CA ASN A 177 6.81 12.29 -7.24
C ASN A 177 6.72 12.86 -5.81
N VAL A 178 5.97 12.19 -4.93
CA VAL A 178 5.80 12.61 -3.53
C VAL A 178 7.11 12.38 -2.75
N LEU A 179 7.74 11.22 -2.94
CA LEU A 179 9.03 10.89 -2.30
C LEU A 179 10.18 11.81 -2.78
N LEU A 180 10.17 12.17 -4.06
CA LEU A 180 11.12 13.13 -4.63
C LEU A 180 10.85 14.55 -4.14
N GLY A 181 9.61 14.87 -3.75
CA GLY A 181 9.22 16.15 -3.15
C GLY A 181 9.64 16.35 -1.69
N MET A 182 10.07 15.29 -0.98
CA MET A 182 10.62 15.39 0.38
C MET A 182 11.86 16.31 0.42
N SER A 183 12.11 16.99 1.54
CA SER A 183 13.38 17.71 1.72
C SER A 183 14.57 16.74 1.68
N ASN A 184 15.78 17.25 1.43
CA ASN A 184 16.98 16.41 1.40
C ASN A 184 17.22 15.73 2.76
N ALA A 185 16.95 16.43 3.87
CA ALA A 185 17.08 15.88 5.21
C ALA A 185 16.10 14.73 5.45
N GLU A 186 14.80 14.96 5.22
CA GLU A 186 13.77 13.93 5.41
C GLU A 186 13.99 12.72 4.49
N PHE A 187 14.41 12.94 3.25
CA PHE A 187 14.72 11.87 2.31
C PHE A 187 15.86 10.97 2.83
N MET A 188 16.91 11.57 3.40
CA MET A 188 18.04 10.84 3.98
C MET A 188 17.67 10.12 5.28
N ASP A 189 16.81 10.73 6.10
CA ASP A 189 16.30 10.09 7.32
C ASP A 189 15.44 8.88 7.00
N CYS A 190 14.72 8.91 5.88
CA CYS A 190 13.82 7.84 5.46
C CYS A 190 14.36 6.88 4.41
N LEU A 191 15.66 6.94 4.12
CA LEU A 191 16.28 6.14 3.08
C LEU A 191 16.07 4.64 3.26
N GLU A 192 16.15 4.15 4.50
CA GLU A 192 15.96 2.74 4.85
C GLU A 192 14.52 2.29 4.66
N VAL A 193 13.54 3.14 4.98
CA VAL A 193 12.12 2.85 4.78
C VAL A 193 11.80 2.80 3.29
N ILE A 194 12.31 3.77 2.52
CA ILE A 194 12.13 3.84 1.06
C ILE A 194 12.80 2.64 0.40
N GLY A 195 14.06 2.36 0.74
CA GLY A 195 14.83 1.25 0.19
C GLY A 195 14.28 -0.12 0.56
N GLY A 196 13.65 -0.25 1.73
CA GLY A 196 13.03 -1.48 2.20
C GLY A 196 11.68 -1.81 1.56
N ASP A 197 11.02 -0.89 0.86
CA ASP A 197 9.70 -1.15 0.25
C ASP A 197 9.85 -2.04 -1.01
N PRO A 198 9.33 -3.28 -0.99
CA PRO A 198 9.50 -4.24 -2.08
C PRO A 198 8.63 -3.93 -3.30
N ASP A 199 7.66 -3.04 -3.18
CA ASP A 199 6.66 -2.74 -4.19
C ASP A 199 7.00 -1.45 -4.99
N ILE A 200 8.12 -0.76 -4.67
CA ILE A 200 8.59 0.37 -5.50
C ILE A 200 9.05 -0.14 -6.88
N PRO A 201 8.51 0.39 -7.99
CA PRO A 201 8.96 0.02 -9.34
C PRO A 201 10.42 0.39 -9.61
N PHE A 202 11.15 -0.40 -10.41
CA PHE A 202 12.54 -0.12 -10.78
C PHE A 202 12.77 1.28 -11.35
N LYS A 203 11.85 1.78 -12.19
CA LYS A 203 11.91 3.15 -12.73
C LYS A 203 11.90 4.20 -11.61
N ASP A 204 11.10 3.98 -10.58
CA ASP A 204 11.00 4.87 -9.43
C ASP A 204 12.25 4.76 -8.55
N LEU A 205 12.79 3.55 -8.34
CA LEU A 205 14.08 3.35 -7.67
C LEU A 205 15.21 4.12 -8.39
N SER A 206 15.27 4.08 -9.71
CA SER A 206 16.28 4.83 -10.49
C SER A 206 16.19 6.34 -10.25
N ASN A 207 14.97 6.90 -10.19
CA ASN A 207 14.77 8.33 -9.92
C ASN A 207 15.15 8.71 -8.49
N LEU A 208 14.77 7.88 -7.50
CA LEU A 208 15.11 8.07 -6.10
C LEU A 208 16.63 7.96 -5.87
N PHE A 209 17.28 7.01 -6.54
CA PHE A 209 18.73 6.87 -6.51
C PHE A 209 19.44 8.08 -7.14
N ALA A 210 18.89 8.63 -8.24
CA ALA A 210 19.41 9.87 -8.81
C ALA A 210 19.29 11.07 -7.84
N LYS A 211 18.22 11.14 -7.04
CA LYS A 211 18.11 12.14 -5.96
C LYS A 211 19.18 11.92 -4.88
N LEU A 212 19.40 10.68 -4.46
CA LEU A 212 20.46 10.35 -3.50
C LEU A 212 21.84 10.82 -3.98
N LEU A 213 22.18 10.56 -5.25
CA LEU A 213 23.45 11.00 -5.84
C LEU A 213 23.59 12.53 -5.88
N LYS A 214 22.49 13.28 -6.01
CA LYS A 214 22.51 14.75 -5.91
C LYS A 214 22.78 15.25 -4.49
N ILE A 215 22.36 14.51 -3.48
CA ILE A 215 22.51 14.88 -2.06
C ILE A 215 23.92 14.53 -1.56
N VAL A 216 24.36 13.30 -1.83
CA VAL A 216 25.60 12.73 -1.26
C VAL A 216 26.79 12.85 -2.20
N GLY A 217 26.54 12.91 -3.51
CA GLY A 217 27.56 12.85 -4.55
C GLY A 217 27.74 11.43 -5.12
N PRO A 218 28.89 11.14 -5.78
CA PRO A 218 29.13 9.85 -6.41
C PRO A 218 29.15 8.70 -5.38
N VAL A 219 28.87 7.48 -5.86
CA VAL A 219 28.83 6.24 -5.04
C VAL A 219 30.12 6.01 -4.23
N SER A 220 31.27 6.46 -4.73
CA SER A 220 32.56 6.39 -4.01
C SER A 220 32.57 7.16 -2.69
N ASN A 221 31.67 8.11 -2.51
CA ASN A 221 31.56 8.92 -1.29
C ASN A 221 30.64 8.26 -0.24
N PHE A 222 30.01 7.13 -0.56
CA PHE A 222 29.05 6.51 0.34
C PHE A 222 29.78 5.87 1.52
N SER A 223 29.36 6.24 2.73
CA SER A 223 29.86 5.60 3.95
C SER A 223 29.28 4.19 4.10
N PRO A 224 29.95 3.28 4.82
CA PRO A 224 29.39 1.95 5.13
C PRO A 224 27.99 2.00 5.74
N LEU A 225 27.74 2.96 6.64
CA LEU A 225 26.43 3.16 7.27
C LEU A 225 25.37 3.58 6.25
N LEU A 226 25.72 4.45 5.29
CA LEU A 226 24.80 4.84 4.23
C LEU A 226 24.44 3.65 3.35
N ILE A 227 25.44 2.86 2.94
CA ILE A 227 25.25 1.68 2.09
C ILE A 227 24.33 0.67 2.78
N ALA A 228 24.52 0.45 4.09
CA ALA A 228 23.70 -0.45 4.89
C ALA A 228 22.21 -0.06 4.92
N ARG A 229 21.88 1.20 4.67
CA ARG A 229 20.51 1.75 4.68
C ARG A 229 19.87 1.84 3.30
N LEU A 230 20.57 1.48 2.22
CA LEU A 230 20.04 1.65 0.86
C LEU A 230 18.88 0.70 0.53
N GLY A 231 18.87 -0.50 1.10
CA GLY A 231 17.97 -1.58 0.69
C GLY A 231 17.99 -1.78 -0.83
N ARG A 232 16.81 -1.86 -1.45
CA ARG A 232 16.63 -2.02 -2.90
C ARG A 232 17.20 -0.89 -3.73
N LEU A 233 17.44 0.31 -3.18
CA LEU A 233 18.14 1.38 -3.92
C LEU A 233 19.57 0.98 -4.29
N ALA A 234 20.19 0.06 -3.54
CA ALA A 234 21.52 -0.45 -3.85
C ALA A 234 21.58 -1.14 -5.22
N THR A 235 20.49 -1.77 -5.66
CA THR A 235 20.39 -2.44 -6.97
C THR A 235 20.60 -1.48 -8.14
N GLN A 236 20.46 -0.17 -7.91
CA GLN A 236 20.67 0.87 -8.90
C GLN A 236 22.15 1.26 -9.08
N ILE A 237 23.05 0.77 -8.22
CA ILE A 237 24.50 0.98 -8.33
C ILE A 237 25.03 0.17 -9.51
N ARG A 238 25.63 0.83 -10.51
CA ARG A 238 26.17 0.13 -11.68
C ARG A 238 27.36 -0.74 -11.31
N TYR A 239 27.60 -1.80 -12.09
CA TYR A 239 28.76 -2.69 -11.95
C TYR A 239 30.10 -1.93 -11.74
N GLN A 240 30.40 -0.94 -12.59
CA GLN A 240 31.63 -0.13 -12.49
C GLN A 240 31.72 0.73 -11.21
N GLN A 241 30.60 0.95 -10.53
CA GLN A 241 30.52 1.70 -9.27
C GLN A 241 30.64 0.77 -8.06
N LEU A 242 30.19 -0.49 -8.16
CA LEU A 242 30.33 -1.49 -7.10
C LEU A 242 31.78 -1.73 -6.73
N GLN A 243 32.68 -1.78 -7.72
CA GLN A 243 34.13 -1.91 -7.51
C GLN A 243 34.77 -0.80 -6.66
N ARG A 244 34.07 0.32 -6.49
CA ARG A 244 34.53 1.46 -5.68
C ARG A 244 33.99 1.46 -4.26
N LEU A 245 33.13 0.49 -3.91
CA LEU A 245 32.57 0.36 -2.57
C LEU A 245 33.55 -0.36 -1.63
N PRO A 246 33.49 -0.10 -0.31
CA PRO A 246 34.30 -0.80 0.67
C PRO A 246 33.76 -2.23 0.93
N LEU A 247 33.78 -3.11 -0.08
CA LEU A 247 33.26 -4.48 -0.02
C LEU A 247 33.96 -5.39 1.01
N ARG A 248 35.11 -4.96 1.56
CA ARG A 248 35.75 -5.66 2.69
C ARG A 248 35.03 -5.43 4.03
N ASN A 249 34.14 -4.44 4.08
CA ASN A 249 33.34 -4.18 5.27
C ASN A 249 32.18 -5.19 5.33
N MET A 250 32.15 -6.00 6.39
CA MET A 250 31.14 -7.05 6.57
C MET A 250 29.70 -6.51 6.61
N GLN A 251 29.47 -5.33 7.20
CA GLN A 251 28.15 -4.70 7.26
C GLN A 251 27.66 -4.31 5.85
N VAL A 252 28.57 -3.82 5.01
CA VAL A 252 28.27 -3.49 3.60
C VAL A 252 27.89 -4.76 2.84
N MET A 253 28.68 -5.82 2.96
CA MET A 253 28.40 -7.09 2.30
C MET A 253 27.09 -7.71 2.75
N GLU A 254 26.82 -7.69 4.06
CA GLU A 254 25.57 -8.20 4.60
C GLU A 254 24.36 -7.44 4.05
N ALA A 255 24.46 -6.10 3.96
CA ALA A 255 23.38 -5.28 3.42
C ALA A 255 23.17 -5.52 1.92
N LEU A 256 24.24 -5.51 1.12
CA LEU A 256 24.14 -5.74 -0.33
C LEU A 256 23.68 -7.17 -0.65
N GLY A 257 24.13 -8.15 0.12
CA GLY A 257 23.78 -9.57 -0.06
C GLY A 257 22.33 -9.91 0.29
N LYS A 258 21.61 -9.06 1.03
CA LYS A 258 20.17 -9.23 1.31
C LYS A 258 19.30 -8.94 0.09
N GLU A 259 19.79 -8.14 -0.84
CA GLU A 259 19.05 -7.74 -2.02
C GLU A 259 19.04 -8.86 -3.07
N LYS A 260 17.86 -9.21 -3.58
CA LYS A 260 17.68 -10.34 -4.51
C LYS A 260 17.58 -9.93 -5.98
N GLU A 261 17.54 -8.62 -6.23
CA GLU A 261 17.21 -8.03 -7.52
C GLU A 261 18.44 -7.49 -8.28
N TRP A 262 19.63 -7.96 -7.91
CA TRP A 262 20.86 -7.70 -8.66
C TRP A 262 20.80 -8.33 -10.05
N ASN A 263 21.37 -7.64 -11.04
CA ASN A 263 21.62 -8.23 -12.35
C ASN A 263 22.85 -9.15 -12.32
N SER A 264 22.97 -10.03 -13.32
CA SER A 264 24.02 -11.07 -13.36
C SER A 264 25.44 -10.53 -13.26
N ASN A 265 25.72 -9.33 -13.79
CA ASN A 265 27.05 -8.72 -13.70
C ASN A 265 27.33 -8.18 -12.30
N GLN A 266 26.31 -7.62 -11.63
CA GLN A 266 26.44 -7.13 -10.25
C GLN A 266 26.65 -8.29 -9.27
N VAL A 267 25.97 -9.42 -9.47
CA VAL A 267 26.13 -10.62 -8.63
C VAL A 267 27.56 -11.19 -8.67
N MET A 268 28.27 -11.07 -9.79
CA MET A 268 29.65 -11.56 -9.86
C MET A 268 30.64 -10.73 -9.04
N GLU A 269 30.28 -9.48 -8.71
CA GLU A 269 31.14 -8.55 -7.95
C GLU A 269 30.87 -8.57 -6.45
N ILE A 270 29.64 -8.95 -6.05
CA ILE A 270 29.18 -9.01 -4.65
C ILE A 270 29.36 -10.43 -4.12
#